data_AF-A0AAN9UQ04-F1
#
_entry.id   AF-A0AAN9UQ04-F1
#
_cell.length_a   1.000
_cell.length_b   1.000
_cell.length_c   1.000
_cell.angle_alpha   90.00
_cell.angle_beta   90.00
_cell.angle_gamma   90.00
#
_symmetry.space_group_name_H-M   'P 1'
#
loop_
_entity.id
_entity.type
_entity.pdbx_description
1 polymer ?
#
loop_
_entity_poly.entity_id
_entity_poly.type
_entity_poly.pdbx_seq_one_letter_code
_entity_poly.pdbx_strand_id
1 'polypeptide(L)'
;MMSGRNHFIFSKEQMKHGKIIRIGPNELMLYDAETMLHVNAARSKYSRGAWYASLRFNPYGHDVLSQPDTALHDKMKAKITSAYAGKGDMDLEKDVDSQVAIMTDFLRSKHTGARGTRLLDFSRLIKFFQVDLITLIGVGVGAFLGLLKQMVSTRFDNGPIKGRDRACLLSVFLHLLASPCAYQKLKGEISEAIQQGCISDPVTYEEAKRLPYLQAVLNEGLRLTPPAIGGFPKRVPPEGDTICGRFVPGGTDIFFNTWLMLRNKEVFGEDADVFRPERFLECDKRLKSLLREFDFQIANPGASWDCRAYTTFQIDHFMMMVTKGALGG
;
A
#
# COMPACT_ATOMS: atom_id res chain seq x y z
N MET A 1 -15.27 1.74 17.00
CA MET A 1 -14.70 1.27 15.72
C MET A 1 -15.58 1.47 14.48
N MET A 2 -16.90 1.67 14.57
CA MET A 2 -17.82 1.67 13.40
C MET A 2 -17.83 2.93 12.53
N SER A 3 -17.21 4.05 12.95
CA SER A 3 -17.24 5.32 12.21
C SER A 3 -16.22 5.42 11.07
N GLY A 4 -15.25 4.49 10.99
CA GLY A 4 -14.15 4.49 10.03
C GLY A 4 -13.08 5.53 10.30
N ARG A 5 -13.40 6.57 11.06
CA ARG A 5 -12.46 7.62 11.44
C ARG A 5 -11.57 7.24 12.62
N ASN A 6 -11.37 5.95 12.88
CA ASN A 6 -10.61 5.47 14.04
C ASN A 6 -9.19 6.06 14.06
N HIS A 7 -8.54 6.15 12.90
CA HIS A 7 -7.20 6.71 12.81
C HIS A 7 -7.15 8.20 13.15
N PHE A 8 -8.15 8.99 12.76
CA PHE A 8 -8.26 10.39 13.19
C PHE A 8 -8.55 10.51 14.68
N ILE A 9 -9.44 9.66 15.20
CA ILE A 9 -9.82 9.67 16.62
C ILE A 9 -8.62 9.31 17.49
N PHE A 10 -7.98 8.17 17.22
CA PHE A 10 -6.80 7.75 17.97
C PHE A 10 -5.66 8.75 17.84
N SER A 11 -5.45 9.31 16.65
CA SER A 11 -4.41 10.32 16.46
C SER A 11 -4.70 11.58 17.29
N LYS A 12 -5.94 12.06 17.30
CA LYS A 12 -6.34 13.21 18.12
C LYS A 12 -6.13 12.95 19.60
N GLU A 13 -6.54 11.77 20.10
CA GLU A 13 -6.35 11.41 21.51
C GLU A 13 -4.86 11.25 21.86
N GLN A 14 -4.06 10.65 20.99
CA GLN A 14 -2.60 10.52 21.17
C GLN A 14 -1.87 11.87 21.15
N MET A 15 -2.29 12.82 20.32
CA MET A 15 -1.75 14.19 20.35
C MET A 15 -2.07 14.92 21.66
N LYS A 16 -3.19 14.57 22.32
CA LYS A 16 -3.60 15.15 23.60
C LYS A 16 -2.94 14.46 24.81
N HIS A 17 -2.82 13.15 24.78
CA HIS A 17 -2.43 12.33 25.93
C HIS A 17 -0.98 11.80 25.87
N GLY A 18 -0.31 11.96 24.73
CA GLY A 18 1.09 11.59 24.52
C GLY A 18 1.27 10.33 23.66
N LYS A 19 2.53 9.88 23.54
CA LYS A 19 2.97 8.78 22.66
C LYS A 19 2.28 7.44 22.90
N ILE A 20 1.67 7.24 24.08
CA ILE A 20 1.03 5.99 24.49
C ILE A 20 -0.36 6.25 25.07
N ILE A 21 -1.36 5.53 24.56
CA ILE A 21 -2.73 5.53 25.09
C ILE A 21 -3.25 4.11 25.28
N ARG A 22 -4.17 3.91 26.22
CA ARG A 22 -4.88 2.64 26.41
C ARG A 22 -6.15 2.64 25.56
N ILE A 23 -6.30 1.63 24.70
CA ILE A 23 -7.45 1.50 23.79
C ILE A 23 -8.37 0.33 24.15
N GLY A 24 -7.91 -0.57 25.02
CA GLY A 24 -8.67 -1.70 25.55
C GLY A 24 -8.11 -2.15 26.90
N PRO A 25 -8.75 -3.14 27.56
CA PRO A 25 -8.35 -3.60 28.90
C PRO A 25 -6.86 -3.97 28.98
N ASN A 26 -6.37 -4.74 28.00
CA ASN A 26 -4.97 -5.16 27.86
C ASN A 26 -4.36 -4.73 26.52
N GLU A 27 -4.80 -3.57 26.00
CA GLU A 27 -4.40 -3.09 24.68
C GLU A 27 -3.92 -1.64 24.74
N LEU A 28 -2.72 -1.40 24.23
CA LEU A 28 -2.10 -0.08 24.15
C LEU A 28 -1.88 0.29 22.70
N MET A 29 -2.08 1.56 22.36
CA MET A 29 -1.73 2.12 21.07
C MET A 29 -0.63 3.16 21.25
N LEU A 30 0.39 3.07 20.40
CA LEU A 30 1.56 3.93 20.49
C LEU A 30 2.02 4.47 19.13
N TYR A 31 2.67 5.62 19.15
CA TYR A 31 3.37 6.18 18.00
C TYR A 31 4.79 6.59 18.42
N ASP A 32 5.70 5.62 18.44
CA ASP A 32 7.10 5.87 18.76
C ASP A 32 8.04 5.03 17.87
N ALA A 33 8.98 5.72 17.22
CA ALA A 33 9.86 5.15 16.22
C ALA A 33 10.89 4.19 16.84
N GLU A 34 11.41 4.54 18.02
CA GLU A 34 12.41 3.75 18.74
C GLU A 34 11.78 2.47 19.28
N THR A 35 10.59 2.58 19.86
CA THR A 35 9.78 1.42 20.25
C THR A 35 9.52 0.50 19.07
N MET A 36 9.18 1.04 17.89
CA MET A 36 8.90 0.22 16.72
C MET A 36 10.14 -0.58 16.26
N LEU A 37 11.31 0.05 16.25
CA LEU A 37 12.57 -0.62 15.91
C LEU A 37 12.94 -1.68 16.96
N HIS A 38 12.76 -1.38 18.24
CA HIS A 38 13.01 -2.31 19.35
C HIS A 38 12.12 -3.56 19.25
N VAL A 39 10.81 -3.35 19.06
CA VAL A 39 9.82 -4.43 18.99
C VAL A 39 9.99 -5.33 17.77
N ASN A 40 10.52 -4.81 16.65
CA ASN A 40 10.74 -5.59 15.43
C ASN A 40 12.21 -6.00 15.21
N ALA A 41 13.11 -5.71 16.14
CA ALA A 41 14.50 -6.13 16.05
C ALA A 41 14.62 -7.66 15.86
N ALA A 42 15.66 -8.11 15.15
CA ALA A 42 15.84 -9.53 14.80
C ALA A 42 15.88 -10.50 16.01
N ARG A 43 16.18 -10.01 17.22
CA ARG A 43 16.20 -10.78 18.48
C ARG A 43 15.09 -10.36 19.45
N SER A 44 14.08 -9.66 18.95
CA SER A 44 12.92 -9.25 19.74
C SER A 44 12.20 -10.48 20.29
N LYS A 45 11.80 -10.38 21.56
CA LYS A 45 11.01 -11.41 22.25
C LYS A 45 9.50 -11.22 22.08
N TYR A 46 9.09 -10.17 21.38
CA TYR A 46 7.68 -9.89 21.14
C TYR A 46 7.07 -10.92 20.19
N SER A 47 5.92 -11.46 20.57
CA SER A 47 5.16 -12.40 19.75
C SER A 47 4.00 -11.70 19.04
N ARG A 48 3.28 -12.42 18.18
CA ARG A 48 2.05 -11.90 17.56
C ARG A 48 0.91 -11.84 18.58
N GLY A 49 0.16 -10.73 18.57
CA GLY A 49 -0.99 -10.54 19.45
C GLY A 49 -2.17 -11.47 19.15
N ALA A 50 -3.13 -11.54 20.08
CA ALA A 50 -4.29 -12.45 19.95
C ALA A 50 -5.20 -12.10 18.77
N TRP A 51 -5.17 -10.84 18.34
CA TRP A 51 -5.91 -10.33 17.18
C TRP A 51 -5.66 -11.16 15.91
N TYR A 52 -4.47 -11.72 15.71
CA TYR A 52 -4.18 -12.54 14.52
C TYR A 52 -5.10 -13.76 14.37
N ALA A 53 -5.68 -14.27 15.47
CA ALA A 53 -6.68 -15.34 15.40
C ALA A 53 -7.95 -14.92 14.65
N SER A 54 -8.26 -13.62 14.55
CA SER A 54 -9.41 -13.13 13.77
C SER A 54 -9.18 -13.21 12.25
N LEU A 55 -7.94 -13.44 11.80
CA LEU A 55 -7.60 -13.61 10.39
C LEU A 55 -7.69 -15.07 9.92
N ARG A 56 -8.09 -16.01 10.80
CA ARG A 56 -8.23 -17.41 10.42
C ARG A 56 -9.32 -17.56 9.36
N PHE A 57 -8.94 -18.10 8.20
CA PHE A 57 -9.90 -18.52 7.17
C PHE A 57 -10.58 -19.83 7.54
N ASN A 58 -9.84 -20.74 8.20
CA ASN A 58 -10.36 -21.99 8.73
C ASN A 58 -10.57 -21.86 10.25
N PRO A 59 -11.79 -22.01 10.78
CA PRO A 59 -12.02 -21.90 12.23
C PRO A 59 -11.25 -22.93 13.05
N TYR A 60 -10.88 -24.07 12.47
CA TYR A 60 -10.22 -25.19 13.14
C TYR A 60 -8.69 -25.15 13.08
N GLY A 61 -8.09 -24.19 12.36
CA GLY A 61 -6.64 -24.17 12.17
C GLY A 61 -6.10 -22.78 11.83
N HIS A 62 -4.80 -22.60 12.04
CA HIS A 62 -4.12 -21.38 11.62
C HIS A 62 -3.59 -21.53 10.18
N ASP A 63 -3.87 -20.52 9.38
CA ASP A 63 -3.18 -20.24 8.12
C ASP A 63 -1.92 -19.40 8.36
N VAL A 64 -1.14 -19.18 7.31
CA VAL A 64 0.11 -18.41 7.38
C VAL A 64 -0.09 -16.99 7.92
N LEU A 65 -1.25 -16.35 7.69
CA LEU A 65 -1.49 -14.99 8.15
C LEU A 65 -1.83 -14.95 9.63
N SER A 66 -2.66 -15.89 10.10
CA SER A 66 -3.14 -15.96 11.47
C SER A 66 -2.21 -16.68 12.44
N GLN A 67 -1.17 -17.39 11.97
CA GLN A 67 -0.25 -18.17 12.80
C GLN A 67 0.51 -17.28 13.81
N PRO A 68 0.30 -17.44 15.13
CA PRO A 68 0.98 -16.63 16.14
C PRO A 68 2.40 -17.11 16.47
N ASP A 69 2.67 -18.42 16.31
CA ASP A 69 3.99 -18.99 16.55
C ASP A 69 4.93 -18.60 15.40
N THR A 70 6.05 -17.96 15.74
CA THR A 70 6.96 -17.39 14.73
C THR A 70 7.69 -18.48 13.94
N ALA A 71 8.11 -19.57 14.60
CA ALA A 71 8.83 -20.65 13.93
C ALA A 71 7.92 -21.41 12.94
N LEU A 72 6.68 -21.69 13.34
CA LEU A 72 5.69 -22.33 12.48
C LEU A 72 5.24 -21.39 11.35
N HIS A 73 5.07 -20.11 11.65
CA HIS A 73 4.81 -19.08 10.64
C HIS A 73 5.90 -19.08 9.56
N ASP A 74 7.18 -19.09 9.95
CA ASP A 74 8.30 -19.05 9.00
C ASP A 74 8.35 -20.33 8.17
N LYS A 75 8.09 -21.49 8.77
CA LYS A 75 7.97 -22.77 8.07
C LYS A 75 6.81 -22.77 7.06
N MET A 76 5.66 -22.21 7.42
CA MET A 76 4.50 -22.07 6.52
C MET A 76 4.80 -21.10 5.38
N LYS A 77 5.39 -19.95 5.70
CA LYS A 77 5.80 -18.92 4.72
C LYS A 77 6.78 -19.51 3.70
N ALA A 78 7.80 -20.24 4.15
CA ALA A 78 8.80 -20.86 3.27
C ALA A 78 8.19 -21.78 2.19
N LYS A 79 7.07 -22.46 2.49
CA LYS A 79 6.38 -23.34 1.54
C LYS A 79 5.67 -22.59 0.41
N ILE A 80 5.22 -21.36 0.67
CA ILE A 80 4.44 -20.57 -0.29
C ILE A 80 5.31 -19.51 -0.99
N THR A 81 6.45 -19.12 -0.42
CA THR A 81 7.33 -18.08 -0.97
C THR A 81 7.71 -18.35 -2.43
N SER A 82 7.94 -19.61 -2.83
CA SER A 82 8.35 -19.94 -4.20
C SER A 82 7.27 -19.64 -5.24
N ALA A 83 5.99 -19.79 -4.90
CA ALA A 83 4.87 -19.50 -5.79
C ALA A 83 4.74 -18.00 -6.13
N TYR A 84 5.27 -17.15 -5.25
CA TYR A 84 5.20 -15.69 -5.38
C TYR A 84 6.56 -15.03 -5.67
N ALA A 85 7.60 -15.83 -5.88
CA ALA A 85 8.95 -15.35 -6.23
C ALA A 85 9.15 -15.19 -7.75
N GLY A 86 8.07 -15.22 -8.54
CA GLY A 86 8.12 -15.17 -10.01
C GLY A 86 8.76 -16.41 -10.64
N LYS A 87 8.88 -17.53 -9.91
CA LYS A 87 9.43 -18.79 -10.44
C LYS A 87 8.27 -19.69 -10.89
N GLY A 88 8.07 -19.82 -12.21
CA GLY A 88 7.03 -20.64 -12.85
C GLY A 88 6.74 -20.17 -14.29
N ASP A 89 5.64 -20.64 -14.90
CA ASP A 89 5.19 -20.27 -16.25
C ASP A 89 4.53 -18.87 -16.37
N MET A 90 4.65 -18.01 -15.34
CA MET A 90 4.01 -16.69 -15.31
C MET A 90 4.98 -15.60 -15.79
N ASP A 91 4.67 -14.99 -16.93
CA ASP A 91 5.37 -13.82 -17.47
C ASP A 91 4.69 -12.54 -16.95
N LEU A 92 5.02 -12.18 -15.71
CA LEU A 92 4.40 -11.06 -14.97
C LEU A 92 4.54 -9.72 -15.71
N GLU A 93 5.66 -9.50 -16.37
CA GLU A 93 5.96 -8.24 -17.06
C GLU A 93 5.04 -8.08 -18.27
N LYS A 94 4.90 -9.14 -19.07
CA LYS A 94 3.99 -9.18 -20.21
C LYS A 94 2.52 -9.10 -19.81
N ASP A 95 2.14 -9.76 -18.71
CA ASP A 95 0.76 -9.71 -18.20
C ASP A 95 0.39 -8.30 -17.74
N VAL A 96 1.28 -7.62 -17.00
CA VAL A 96 1.11 -6.21 -16.61
C VAL A 96 1.00 -5.33 -17.85
N ASP A 97 1.92 -5.47 -18.80
CA ASP A 97 1.96 -4.66 -20.01
C ASP A 97 0.66 -4.80 -20.82
N SER A 98 0.13 -6.03 -20.95
CA SER A 98 -1.15 -6.27 -21.62
C SER A 98 -2.32 -5.50 -21.00
N GLN A 99 -2.37 -5.38 -19.66
CA GLN A 99 -3.40 -4.62 -18.98
C GLN A 99 -3.19 -3.11 -19.14
N VAL A 100 -1.94 -2.65 -19.15
CA VAL A 100 -1.59 -1.24 -19.38
C VAL A 100 -1.97 -0.82 -20.81
N ALA A 101 -1.74 -1.68 -21.80
CA ALA A 101 -2.17 -1.46 -23.19
C ALA A 101 -3.70 -1.32 -23.29
N ILE A 102 -4.47 -2.22 -22.66
CA ILE A 102 -5.95 -2.14 -22.63
C ILE A 102 -6.42 -0.82 -22.00
N MET A 103 -5.81 -0.42 -20.89
CA MET A 103 -6.14 0.85 -20.23
C MET A 103 -5.81 2.05 -21.14
N THR A 104 -4.65 2.04 -21.80
CA THR A 104 -4.21 3.12 -22.69
C THR A 104 -5.10 3.25 -23.92
N ASP A 105 -5.49 2.12 -24.53
CA ASP A 105 -6.41 2.08 -25.67
C ASP A 105 -7.81 2.57 -25.30
N PHE A 106 -8.29 2.25 -24.10
CA PHE A 106 -9.54 2.79 -23.56
C PHE A 106 -9.50 4.32 -23.42
N LEU A 107 -8.41 4.86 -22.88
CA LEU A 107 -8.21 6.30 -22.75
C LEU A 107 -8.15 6.97 -24.12
N ARG A 108 -7.39 6.40 -25.06
CA ARG A 108 -7.25 6.92 -26.43
C ARG A 108 -8.60 6.93 -27.16
N SER A 109 -9.30 5.80 -27.18
CA SER A 109 -10.56 5.63 -27.92
C SER A 109 -11.73 6.46 -27.37
N LYS A 110 -11.94 6.48 -26.04
CA LYS A 110 -13.13 7.12 -25.45
C LYS A 110 -12.92 8.55 -24.97
N HIS A 111 -11.68 8.95 -24.66
CA HIS A 111 -11.41 10.22 -23.96
C HIS A 111 -10.49 11.19 -24.72
N THR A 112 -9.85 10.77 -25.83
CA THR A 112 -9.01 11.68 -26.65
C THR A 112 -9.50 11.93 -28.08
N GLY A 113 -10.69 11.43 -28.43
CA GLY A 113 -11.29 11.59 -29.76
C GLY A 113 -11.59 13.04 -30.18
N ALA A 114 -11.95 13.23 -31.46
CA ALA A 114 -12.08 14.53 -32.13
C ALA A 114 -13.13 15.52 -31.55
N ARG A 115 -13.92 15.14 -30.54
CA ARG A 115 -15.02 15.95 -29.96
C ARG A 115 -14.74 16.44 -28.53
N GLY A 116 -13.57 17.01 -28.32
CA GLY A 116 -13.24 17.73 -27.09
C GLY A 116 -12.90 16.85 -25.88
N THR A 117 -12.44 17.54 -24.83
CA THR A 117 -12.00 16.98 -23.56
C THR A 117 -13.16 16.34 -22.79
N ARG A 118 -13.00 15.12 -22.28
CA ARG A 118 -14.01 14.40 -21.50
C ARG A 118 -13.53 14.11 -20.09
N LEU A 119 -14.45 14.18 -19.13
CA LEU A 119 -14.20 13.79 -17.74
C LEU A 119 -14.16 12.26 -17.63
N LEU A 120 -13.16 11.74 -16.94
CA LEU A 120 -12.96 10.33 -16.64
C LEU A 120 -13.07 10.12 -15.14
N ASP A 121 -13.87 9.16 -14.70
CA ASP A 121 -13.77 8.65 -13.32
C ASP A 121 -12.54 7.74 -13.21
N PHE A 122 -11.43 8.35 -12.79
CA PHE A 122 -10.14 7.67 -12.70
C PHE A 122 -10.10 6.69 -11.52
N SER A 123 -10.88 6.96 -10.47
CA SER A 123 -11.00 6.05 -9.34
C SER A 123 -11.59 4.70 -9.74
N ARG A 124 -12.60 4.71 -10.62
CA ARG A 124 -13.22 3.50 -11.15
C ARG A 124 -12.29 2.74 -12.09
N LEU A 125 -11.59 3.46 -12.98
CA LEU A 125 -10.64 2.88 -13.92
C LEU A 125 -9.52 2.11 -13.19
N ILE A 126 -8.85 2.76 -12.22
CA ILE A 126 -7.74 2.16 -11.49
C ILE A 126 -8.19 0.98 -10.62
N LYS A 127 -9.38 1.04 -10.04
CA LYS A 127 -9.93 -0.11 -9.27
C LYS A 127 -10.09 -1.34 -10.16
N PHE A 128 -10.66 -1.19 -11.35
CA PHE A 128 -10.81 -2.31 -12.28
C PHE A 128 -9.48 -2.82 -12.81
N PHE A 129 -8.58 -1.91 -13.20
CA PHE A 129 -7.23 -2.26 -13.60
C PHE A 129 -6.53 -3.09 -12.51
N GLN A 130 -6.61 -2.67 -11.25
CA GLN A 130 -5.96 -3.38 -10.15
C GLN A 130 -6.57 -4.76 -9.91
N VAL A 131 -7.90 -4.92 -9.90
CA VAL A 131 -8.56 -6.22 -9.69
C VAL A 131 -8.26 -7.19 -10.84
N ASP A 132 -8.30 -6.71 -12.08
CA ASP A 132 -7.99 -7.54 -13.25
C ASP A 132 -6.52 -7.97 -13.24
N LEU A 133 -5.60 -7.07 -12.88
CA LEU A 133 -4.17 -7.41 -12.76
C LEU A 133 -3.94 -8.46 -11.68
N ILE A 134 -4.62 -8.33 -10.54
CA ILE A 134 -4.53 -9.25 -9.42
C ILE A 134 -5.06 -10.64 -9.74
N THR A 135 -6.18 -10.70 -10.44
CA THR A 135 -6.82 -11.97 -10.80
C THR A 135 -6.05 -12.67 -11.91
N LEU A 136 -5.51 -11.91 -12.86
CA LEU A 136 -4.62 -12.41 -13.90
C LEU A 136 -3.35 -13.03 -13.30
N ILE A 137 -2.66 -12.30 -12.42
CA ILE A 137 -1.42 -12.77 -11.77
C ILE A 137 -1.71 -13.89 -10.76
N GLY A 138 -2.79 -13.79 -9.99
CA GLY A 138 -3.05 -14.68 -8.86
C GLY A 138 -3.72 -16.01 -9.23
N VAL A 139 -4.51 -16.06 -10.29
CA VAL A 139 -5.32 -17.24 -10.66
C VAL A 139 -5.13 -17.63 -12.13
N GLY A 140 -4.42 -16.82 -12.93
CA GLY A 140 -4.20 -17.05 -14.35
C GLY A 140 -5.42 -16.70 -15.21
N VAL A 141 -5.24 -16.83 -16.53
CA VAL A 141 -6.23 -16.48 -17.57
C VAL A 141 -7.59 -17.18 -17.39
N GLY A 142 -7.62 -18.35 -16.73
CA GLY A 142 -8.82 -19.17 -16.53
C GLY A 142 -9.88 -18.59 -15.57
N ALA A 143 -9.51 -17.62 -14.73
CA ALA A 143 -10.45 -16.92 -13.82
C ALA A 143 -10.35 -15.39 -13.93
N PHE A 144 -9.79 -14.90 -15.04
CA PHE A 144 -9.71 -13.48 -15.37
C PHE A 144 -11.11 -12.88 -15.44
N LEU A 145 -11.45 -12.00 -14.48
CA LEU A 145 -12.79 -11.39 -14.41
C LEU A 145 -13.06 -10.45 -15.60
N GLY A 146 -11.99 -9.86 -16.17
CA GLY A 146 -12.06 -9.00 -17.34
C GLY A 146 -12.94 -7.77 -17.15
N LEU A 147 -13.00 -7.23 -15.92
CA LEU A 147 -13.84 -6.09 -15.56
C LEU A 147 -13.43 -4.83 -16.32
N LEU A 148 -12.14 -4.66 -16.61
CA LEU A 148 -11.60 -3.59 -17.42
C LEU A 148 -12.10 -3.71 -18.86
N LYS A 149 -12.00 -4.91 -19.47
CA LYS A 149 -12.54 -5.18 -20.82
C LYS A 149 -14.05 -5.03 -20.87
N GLN A 150 -14.78 -5.43 -19.82
CA GLN A 150 -16.22 -5.23 -19.71
C GLN A 150 -16.58 -3.74 -19.60
N MET A 151 -15.84 -2.93 -18.83
CA MET A 151 -16.00 -1.47 -18.80
C MET A 151 -15.73 -0.82 -20.16
N VAL A 152 -14.79 -1.37 -20.93
CA VAL A 152 -14.53 -0.93 -22.31
C VAL A 152 -15.72 -1.27 -23.23
N SER A 153 -16.23 -2.50 -23.18
CA SER A 153 -17.22 -3.05 -24.13
C SER A 153 -18.66 -2.64 -23.83
N THR A 154 -19.04 -2.52 -22.57
CA THR A 154 -20.40 -2.12 -22.16
C THR A 154 -20.45 -0.63 -21.82
N ARG A 155 -21.54 0.03 -22.23
CA ARG A 155 -21.94 1.33 -21.66
C ARG A 155 -22.42 1.08 -20.23
N PHE A 156 -21.50 0.85 -19.30
CA PHE A 156 -21.80 0.86 -17.87
C PHE A 156 -22.08 2.30 -17.40
N ASP A 157 -23.12 2.89 -17.98
CA ASP A 157 -23.71 4.15 -17.56
C ASP A 157 -24.41 3.94 -16.21
N ASN A 158 -23.97 4.73 -15.23
CA ASN A 158 -24.75 5.22 -14.09
C ASN A 158 -25.15 4.29 -12.92
N GLY A 159 -24.53 3.12 -12.77
CA GLY A 159 -24.64 2.36 -11.51
C GLY A 159 -23.48 2.66 -10.54
N PRO A 160 -23.72 3.10 -9.29
CA PRO A 160 -22.65 3.21 -8.30
C PRO A 160 -22.11 1.81 -8.00
N ILE A 161 -20.89 1.53 -8.45
CA ILE A 161 -20.17 0.34 -8.01
C ILE A 161 -19.75 0.58 -6.58
N LYS A 162 -20.51 0.00 -5.64
CA LYS A 162 -20.16 -0.05 -4.22
C LYS A 162 -19.03 -1.06 -4.00
N GLY A 163 -17.88 -0.80 -4.59
CA GLY A 163 -16.60 -1.48 -4.32
C GLY A 163 -15.78 -0.61 -3.38
N ARG A 164 -15.69 -1.03 -2.11
CA ARG A 164 -15.04 -0.30 -1.01
C ARG A 164 -13.54 -0.62 -0.87
N ASP A 165 -12.89 -0.94 -1.99
CA ASP A 165 -11.50 -1.39 -1.99
C ASP A 165 -10.56 -0.21 -2.29
N ARG A 166 -9.56 -0.03 -1.42
CA ARG A 166 -8.51 0.96 -1.60
C ARG A 166 -7.43 0.40 -2.52
N ALA A 167 -7.25 1.02 -3.67
CA ALA A 167 -6.10 0.78 -4.51
C ALA A 167 -4.91 1.62 -4.02
N CYS A 168 -3.81 1.00 -3.58
CA CYS A 168 -2.57 1.73 -3.28
C CYS A 168 -2.12 2.56 -4.49
N LEU A 169 -2.29 2.00 -5.69
CA LEU A 169 -2.05 2.69 -6.96
C LEU A 169 -2.88 3.96 -7.10
N LEU A 170 -4.18 3.92 -6.79
CA LEU A 170 -5.04 5.11 -6.86
C LEU A 170 -4.51 6.22 -5.97
N SER A 171 -4.06 5.88 -4.77
CA SER A 171 -3.53 6.87 -3.82
C SER A 171 -2.23 7.49 -4.30
N VAL A 172 -1.32 6.71 -4.88
CA VAL A 172 -0.07 7.24 -5.48
C VAL A 172 -0.41 8.20 -6.62
N PHE A 173 -1.30 7.80 -7.55
CA PHE A 173 -1.72 8.65 -8.66
C PHE A 173 -2.38 9.94 -8.17
N LEU A 174 -3.27 9.86 -7.18
CA LEU A 174 -3.93 11.04 -6.60
C LEU A 174 -2.91 12.08 -6.12
N HIS A 175 -1.92 11.66 -5.33
CA HIS A 175 -0.89 12.58 -4.83
C HIS A 175 0.02 13.12 -5.94
N LEU A 176 0.42 12.25 -6.87
CA LEU A 176 1.28 12.63 -7.99
C LEU A 176 0.60 13.66 -8.89
N LEU A 177 -0.66 13.43 -9.25
CA LEU A 177 -1.43 14.30 -10.14
C LEU A 177 -1.84 15.61 -9.47
N ALA A 178 -2.03 15.60 -8.14
CA ALA A 178 -2.22 16.81 -7.35
C ALA A 178 -0.92 17.62 -7.18
N SER A 179 0.24 17.07 -7.57
CA SER A 179 1.56 17.66 -7.38
C SER A 179 2.28 17.86 -8.72
N PRO A 180 1.98 18.93 -9.49
CA PRO A 180 2.52 19.12 -10.84
C PRO A 180 4.04 19.05 -10.93
N CYS A 181 4.75 19.59 -9.93
CA CYS A 181 6.22 19.53 -9.89
C CYS A 181 6.74 18.10 -9.83
N ALA A 182 6.15 17.25 -8.98
CA ALA A 182 6.54 15.85 -8.85
C ALA A 182 6.17 15.05 -10.12
N TYR A 183 5.00 15.32 -10.70
CA TYR A 183 4.61 14.72 -11.98
C TYR A 183 5.60 15.03 -13.10
N GLN A 184 6.02 16.30 -13.25
CA GLN A 184 6.98 16.68 -14.29
C GLN A 184 8.37 16.06 -14.07
N LYS A 185 8.83 15.96 -12.82
CA LYS A 185 10.10 15.29 -12.49
C LYS A 185 10.07 13.81 -12.82
N LEU A 186 8.99 13.11 -12.43
CA LEU A 186 8.83 11.68 -12.76
C LEU A 186 8.78 11.47 -14.28
N LYS A 187 8.03 12.32 -14.99
CA LYS A 187 7.97 12.27 -16.46
C LYS A 187 9.35 12.52 -17.08
N GLY A 188 10.13 13.46 -16.54
CA GLY A 188 11.49 13.75 -16.94
C GLY A 188 12.40 12.53 -16.79
N GLU A 189 12.44 11.92 -15.60
CA GLU A 189 13.24 10.72 -15.33
C GLU A 189 12.90 9.59 -16.32
N ILE A 190 11.62 9.30 -16.54
CA ILE A 190 11.19 8.26 -17.48
C ILE A 190 11.61 8.60 -18.92
N SER A 191 11.43 9.85 -19.35
CA SER A 191 11.79 10.28 -20.71
C SER A 191 13.30 10.18 -20.96
N GLU A 192 14.12 10.58 -19.98
CA GLU A 192 15.57 10.47 -20.04
C GLU A 192 16.03 9.01 -20.10
N ALA A 193 15.46 8.14 -19.26
CA ALA A 193 15.78 6.72 -19.26
C ALA A 193 15.41 6.02 -20.58
N ILE A 194 14.30 6.41 -21.22
CA ILE A 194 13.93 5.95 -22.57
C ILE A 194 14.96 6.44 -23.61
N GLN A 195 15.33 7.71 -23.59
CA GLN A 195 16.31 8.28 -24.54
C GLN A 195 17.69 7.62 -24.42
N GLN A 196 18.07 7.20 -23.21
CA GLN A 196 19.32 6.50 -22.94
C GLN A 196 19.25 5.00 -23.27
N GLY A 197 18.09 4.48 -23.71
CA GLY A 197 17.91 3.04 -24.00
C GLY A 197 18.00 2.16 -22.75
N CYS A 198 17.68 2.69 -21.58
CA CYS A 198 17.75 2.00 -20.29
C CYS A 198 16.43 1.31 -19.88
N ILE A 199 15.38 1.46 -20.69
CA ILE A 199 14.05 0.88 -20.48
C ILE A 199 13.63 0.16 -21.76
N SER A 200 13.26 -1.12 -21.68
CA SER A 200 12.69 -1.88 -22.79
C SER A 200 11.18 -1.67 -22.95
N ASP A 201 10.62 -2.22 -24.03
CA ASP A 201 9.18 -2.31 -24.26
C ASP A 201 8.82 -3.79 -24.57
N PRO A 202 8.18 -4.52 -23.63
CA PRO A 202 7.66 -4.08 -22.34
C PRO A 202 8.77 -3.76 -21.30
N VAL A 203 8.44 -2.92 -20.31
CA VAL A 203 9.37 -2.55 -19.22
C VAL A 203 9.55 -3.72 -18.25
N THR A 204 10.80 -4.04 -17.90
CA THR A 204 11.09 -5.07 -16.90
C THR A 204 11.03 -4.56 -15.46
N TYR A 205 10.81 -5.46 -14.50
CA TYR A 205 10.81 -5.13 -13.07
C TYR A 205 12.16 -4.55 -12.62
N GLU A 206 13.27 -5.11 -13.11
CA GLU A 206 14.61 -4.67 -12.75
C GLU A 206 14.94 -3.28 -13.31
N GLU A 207 14.44 -2.93 -14.49
CA GLU A 207 14.55 -1.57 -15.03
C GLU A 207 13.72 -0.57 -14.21
N ALA A 208 12.45 -0.88 -13.94
CA ALA A 208 11.57 -0.02 -13.14
C ALA A 208 12.13 0.24 -11.73
N LYS A 209 12.77 -0.77 -11.13
CA LYS A 209 13.41 -0.67 -9.80
C LYS A 209 14.62 0.26 -9.78
N ARG A 210 15.29 0.45 -10.93
CA ARG A 210 16.47 1.32 -11.05
C ARG A 210 16.13 2.80 -11.17
N LEU A 211 14.85 3.16 -11.36
CA LEU A 211 14.39 4.55 -11.48
C LEU A 211 14.19 5.17 -10.07
N PRO A 212 15.14 5.99 -9.56
CA PRO A 212 15.12 6.42 -8.17
C PRO A 212 13.92 7.31 -7.82
N TYR A 213 13.50 8.22 -8.71
CA TYR A 213 12.37 9.11 -8.48
C TYR A 213 11.04 8.36 -8.57
N LEU A 214 10.90 7.36 -9.45
CA LEU A 214 9.77 6.43 -9.44
C LEU A 214 9.64 5.72 -8.08
N GLN A 215 10.74 5.15 -7.56
CA GLN A 215 10.73 4.51 -6.24
C GLN A 215 10.35 5.51 -5.14
N ALA A 216 10.85 6.75 -5.22
CA ALA A 216 10.53 7.82 -4.28
C ALA A 216 9.03 8.20 -4.30
N VAL A 217 8.42 8.30 -5.48
CA VAL A 217 6.98 8.59 -5.66
C VAL A 217 6.13 7.47 -5.07
N LEU A 218 6.48 6.21 -5.34
CA LEU A 218 5.77 5.05 -4.81
C LEU A 218 5.82 5.04 -3.28
N ASN A 219 7.01 5.20 -2.71
CA ASN A 219 7.20 5.18 -1.27
C ASN A 219 6.51 6.34 -0.56
N GLU A 220 6.56 7.56 -1.11
CA GLU A 220 5.87 8.73 -0.54
C GLU A 220 4.35 8.60 -0.61
N GLY A 221 3.83 8.02 -1.70
CA GLY A 221 2.39 7.74 -1.81
C GLY A 221 1.91 6.72 -0.78
N LEU A 222 2.69 5.66 -0.55
CA LEU A 222 2.41 4.66 0.49
C LEU A 222 2.59 5.23 1.91
N ARG A 223 3.52 6.16 2.11
CA ARG A 223 3.70 6.85 3.39
C ARG A 223 2.45 7.67 3.76
N LEU A 224 1.92 8.45 2.82
CA LEU A 224 0.75 9.28 3.07
C LEU A 224 -0.55 8.47 3.13
N THR A 225 -0.71 7.46 2.28
CA THR A 225 -1.88 6.57 2.32
C THR A 225 -1.45 5.13 2.53
N PRO A 226 -1.10 4.75 3.78
CA PRO A 226 -0.73 3.39 4.09
C PRO A 226 -1.93 2.45 3.92
N PRO A 227 -1.74 1.24 3.36
CA PRO A 227 -2.82 0.26 3.20
C PRO A 227 -3.41 -0.18 4.54
N ALA A 228 -2.57 -0.33 5.57
CA ALA A 228 -2.99 -0.70 6.92
C ALA A 228 -2.66 0.40 7.94
N ILE A 229 -3.71 0.88 8.62
CA ILE A 229 -3.63 2.09 9.44
C ILE A 229 -3.57 1.78 10.95
N GLY A 230 -4.21 0.70 11.40
CA GLY A 230 -4.33 0.33 12.82
C GLY A 230 -3.15 -0.44 13.40
N GLY A 231 -2.10 -0.68 12.60
CA GLY A 231 -0.98 -1.54 12.94
C GLY A 231 -1.38 -3.01 13.13
N PHE A 232 -0.37 -3.88 13.25
CA PHE A 232 -0.56 -5.28 13.59
C PHE A 232 0.00 -5.50 15.00
N PRO A 233 -0.80 -6.05 15.94
CA PRO A 233 -0.40 -6.02 17.33
C PRO A 233 0.72 -6.99 17.62
N LYS A 234 1.64 -6.53 18.46
CA LYS A 234 2.69 -7.34 19.06
C LYS A 234 2.35 -7.56 20.53
N ARG A 235 2.58 -8.76 21.04
CA ARG A 235 2.35 -9.09 22.45
C ARG A 235 3.65 -8.91 23.22
N VAL A 236 3.55 -8.16 24.33
CA VAL A 236 4.66 -7.90 25.26
C VAL A 236 5.12 -9.24 25.87
N PRO A 237 6.44 -9.50 25.95
CA PRO A 237 7.01 -10.71 26.54
C PRO A 237 6.51 -10.97 27.97
N PRO A 238 6.50 -12.23 28.47
CA PRO A 238 6.02 -12.55 29.81
C PRO A 238 6.69 -11.73 30.94
N GLU A 239 7.97 -11.39 30.79
CA GLU A 239 8.73 -10.56 31.73
C GLU A 239 8.29 -9.08 31.76
N GLY A 240 7.45 -8.64 30.82
CA GLY A 240 7.14 -7.23 30.61
C GLY A 240 8.22 -6.49 29.83
N ASP A 241 7.98 -5.22 29.50
CA ASP A 241 8.98 -4.36 28.88
C ASP A 241 8.73 -2.88 29.21
N THR A 242 9.75 -2.04 29.11
CA THR A 242 9.62 -0.59 29.25
C THR A 242 9.49 0.06 27.87
N ILE A 243 8.29 0.56 27.57
CA ILE A 243 7.95 1.19 26.30
C ILE A 243 7.62 2.66 26.55
N CYS A 244 8.18 3.58 25.75
CA CYS A 244 7.96 5.02 25.90
C CYS A 244 8.19 5.51 27.35
N GLY A 245 9.19 4.95 28.04
CA GLY A 245 9.53 5.28 29.43
C GLY A 245 8.56 4.74 30.50
N ARG A 246 7.65 3.82 30.14
CA ARG A 246 6.69 3.22 31.09
C ARG A 246 6.78 1.70 31.04
N PHE A 247 6.77 1.07 32.22
CA PHE A 247 6.70 -0.39 32.31
C PHE A 247 5.32 -0.89 31.87
N VAL A 248 5.32 -1.87 30.98
CA VAL A 248 4.13 -2.54 30.45
C VAL A 248 4.22 -4.02 30.84
N PRO A 249 3.21 -4.58 31.53
CA PRO A 249 3.23 -5.97 31.95
C PRO A 249 3.10 -6.92 30.75
N GLY A 250 3.67 -8.12 30.90
CA GLY A 250 3.58 -9.18 29.91
C GLY A 250 2.15 -9.57 29.57
N GLY A 251 1.93 -10.00 28.32
CA GLY A 251 0.59 -10.34 27.83
C GLY A 251 -0.23 -9.14 27.34
N THR A 252 0.23 -7.91 27.53
CA THR A 252 -0.37 -6.71 26.91
C THR A 252 -0.14 -6.72 25.40
N ASP A 253 -1.18 -6.42 24.60
CA ASP A 253 -1.05 -6.22 23.16
C ASP A 253 -0.74 -4.74 22.87
N ILE A 254 0.30 -4.50 22.08
CA ILE A 254 0.70 -3.16 21.64
C ILE A 254 0.44 -2.99 20.15
N PHE A 255 -0.22 -1.90 19.80
CA PHE A 255 -0.56 -1.50 18.43
C PHE A 255 0.23 -0.26 18.05
N PHE A 256 0.72 -0.22 16.82
CA PHE A 256 1.32 1.00 16.28
C PHE A 256 0.26 1.79 15.52
N ASN A 257 0.07 3.06 15.87
CA ASN A 257 -0.73 3.96 15.05
C ASN A 257 0.08 4.35 13.82
N THR A 258 0.01 3.53 12.77
CA THR A 258 0.78 3.71 11.54
C THR A 258 0.46 5.05 10.87
N TRP A 259 -0.76 5.55 10.99
CA TRP A 259 -1.12 6.88 10.46
C TRP A 259 -0.31 8.00 11.09
N LEU A 260 -0.22 8.05 12.42
CA LEU A 260 0.57 9.04 13.14
C LEU A 260 2.06 8.82 12.94
N MET A 261 2.50 7.56 12.96
CA MET A 261 3.90 7.21 12.78
C MET A 261 4.45 7.72 11.45
N LEU A 262 3.73 7.49 10.36
CA LEU A 262 4.13 7.91 9.01
C LEU A 262 3.98 9.42 8.79
N ARG A 263 3.39 10.13 9.74
CA ARG A 263 3.27 11.61 9.79
C ARG A 263 4.04 12.22 10.96
N ASN A 264 4.88 11.43 11.63
CA ASN A 264 5.62 11.92 12.77
C ASN A 264 6.66 12.94 12.30
N LYS A 265 6.48 14.21 12.71
CA LYS A 265 7.37 15.31 12.35
C LYS A 265 8.79 15.15 12.89
N GLU A 266 8.97 14.43 14.01
CA GLU A 266 10.30 14.08 14.53
C GLU A 266 11.09 13.19 13.55
N VAL A 267 10.38 12.41 12.72
CA VAL A 267 10.97 11.43 11.79
C VAL A 267 10.99 11.98 10.36
N PHE A 268 9.90 12.58 9.92
CA PHE A 268 9.70 13.00 8.54
C PHE A 268 9.88 14.51 8.33
N GLY A 269 10.06 15.31 9.38
CA GLY A 269 10.18 16.76 9.30
C GLY A 269 8.83 17.49 9.39
N GLU A 270 8.86 18.81 9.47
CA GLU A 270 7.66 19.64 9.66
C GLU A 270 6.63 19.51 8.54
N ASP A 271 7.09 19.16 7.34
CA ASP A 271 6.28 18.95 6.16
C ASP A 271 5.78 17.49 6.02
N ALA A 272 5.72 16.72 7.12
CA ALA A 272 5.31 15.32 7.10
C ALA A 272 3.92 15.07 6.48
N ASP A 273 3.02 16.06 6.46
CA ASP A 273 1.71 15.92 5.81
C ASP A 273 1.72 16.27 4.31
N VAL A 274 2.86 16.73 3.78
CA VAL A 274 3.02 17.13 2.38
C VAL A 274 3.59 15.97 1.57
N PHE A 275 3.06 15.77 0.36
CA PHE A 275 3.61 14.84 -0.62
C PHE A 275 4.90 15.41 -1.23
N ARG A 276 6.04 14.90 -0.78
CA ARG A 276 7.38 15.29 -1.25
C ARG A 276 8.23 14.06 -1.53
N PRO A 277 8.19 13.49 -2.75
CA PRO A 277 8.99 12.33 -3.11
C PRO A 277 10.49 12.51 -2.83
N GLU A 278 11.01 13.74 -2.97
CA GLU A 278 12.42 14.08 -2.70
C GLU A 278 12.89 13.64 -1.32
N ARG A 279 11.98 13.52 -0.35
CA ARG A 279 12.26 12.97 0.99
C ARG A 279 12.97 11.62 0.93
N PHE A 280 12.56 10.74 0.01
CA PHE A 280 13.15 9.41 -0.15
C PHE A 280 14.50 9.40 -0.89
N LEU A 281 14.82 10.47 -1.61
CA LEU A 281 16.14 10.67 -2.21
C LEU A 281 17.13 11.25 -1.19
N GLU A 282 16.64 12.13 -0.31
CA GLU A 282 17.41 12.81 0.74
C GLU A 282 17.56 11.95 2.02
N CYS A 283 16.78 10.88 2.14
CA CYS A 283 16.67 10.01 3.33
C CYS A 283 18.01 9.50 3.88
N ASP A 284 18.26 9.77 5.17
CA ASP A 284 19.32 9.13 5.96
C ASP A 284 19.02 7.64 6.28
N LYS A 285 20.04 6.89 6.69
CA LYS A 285 19.99 5.48 7.09
C LYS A 285 18.93 5.19 8.17
N ARG A 286 18.70 6.10 9.12
CA ARG A 286 17.67 5.93 10.17
C ARG A 286 16.27 5.88 9.58
N LEU A 287 15.95 6.78 8.66
CA LEU A 287 14.66 6.83 7.98
C LEU A 287 14.48 5.60 7.10
N LYS A 288 15.52 5.16 6.38
CA LYS A 288 15.52 3.88 5.65
C LYS A 288 15.26 2.67 6.56
N SER A 289 15.76 2.68 7.80
CA SER A 289 15.49 1.60 8.75
C SER A 289 14.04 1.62 9.24
N LEU A 290 13.50 2.78 9.58
CA LEU A 290 12.09 2.90 9.97
C LEU A 290 11.17 2.53 8.81
N LEU A 291 11.51 2.96 7.61
CA LEU A 291 10.80 2.60 6.38
C LEU A 291 10.91 1.12 6.05
N ARG A 292 11.92 0.37 6.53
CA ARG A 292 11.96 -1.10 6.42
C ARG A 292 11.00 -1.81 7.38
N GLU A 293 10.65 -1.15 8.48
CA GLU A 293 9.66 -1.64 9.45
C GLU A 293 8.22 -1.20 9.10
N PHE A 294 8.09 -0.03 8.46
CA PHE A 294 6.85 0.44 7.82
C PHE A 294 6.65 -0.12 6.43
N ASP A 295 7.71 -0.66 5.83
CA ASP A 295 7.60 -1.68 4.82
C ASP A 295 6.73 -2.70 5.51
N PHE A 296 5.47 -2.74 5.09
CA PHE A 296 4.55 -3.73 5.55
C PHE A 296 5.18 -5.05 5.10
N GLN A 297 6.06 -5.63 5.92
CA GLN A 297 6.53 -7.01 5.82
C GLN A 297 5.39 -7.91 6.28
N ILE A 298 4.29 -7.75 5.57
CA ILE A 298 3.15 -8.62 5.53
C ILE A 298 3.29 -9.15 4.13
N ALA A 299 3.67 -10.43 4.05
CA ALA A 299 3.96 -11.17 2.83
C ALA A 299 3.29 -10.53 1.60
N ASN A 300 4.04 -10.09 0.59
CA ASN A 300 4.47 -10.99 -0.48
C ASN A 300 5.33 -10.25 -1.51
N PRO A 301 6.48 -10.75 -2.02
CA PRO A 301 7.13 -10.10 -3.16
C PRO A 301 6.36 -10.27 -4.49
N GLY A 302 5.20 -10.95 -4.52
CA GLY A 302 4.48 -11.24 -5.78
C GLY A 302 2.95 -11.14 -5.78
N ALA A 303 2.32 -10.28 -4.96
CA ALA A 303 0.86 -9.99 -4.92
C ALA A 303 -0.05 -11.20 -4.51
N SER A 304 -1.30 -11.07 -4.06
CA SER A 304 -2.04 -9.94 -3.49
C SER A 304 -2.83 -10.35 -2.24
N TRP A 305 -3.24 -9.34 -1.48
CA TRP A 305 -3.84 -9.43 -0.16
C TRP A 305 -5.32 -8.99 -0.21
N ASP A 306 -6.21 -9.78 0.39
CA ASP A 306 -7.58 -9.37 0.74
C ASP A 306 -7.59 -8.95 2.21
N CYS A 307 -7.88 -7.67 2.48
CA CYS A 307 -8.29 -7.23 3.80
C CYS A 307 -9.54 -6.36 3.70
N ARG A 308 -10.61 -6.85 4.31
CA ARG A 308 -11.81 -6.04 4.58
C ARG A 308 -11.59 -5.25 5.86
N ALA A 309 -11.21 -3.97 5.77
CA ALA A 309 -11.45 -2.96 6.83
C ALA A 309 -11.19 -1.50 6.41
N TYR A 310 -12.25 -0.88 5.89
CA TYR A 310 -12.80 0.47 6.12
C TYR A 310 -11.93 1.70 6.46
N THR A 311 -11.97 2.69 5.53
CA THR A 311 -12.16 4.18 5.62
C THR A 311 -12.05 4.63 4.14
N THR A 312 -12.91 5.39 3.46
CA THR A 312 -13.35 6.76 3.73
C THR A 312 -14.43 7.14 2.69
N PHE A 313 -15.38 8.00 3.09
CA PHE A 313 -16.44 8.63 2.30
C PHE A 313 -15.95 9.74 1.33
N GLN A 314 -14.73 9.65 0.78
CA GLN A 314 -14.16 10.71 -0.08
C GLN A 314 -13.43 10.20 -1.34
N ILE A 315 -13.47 8.90 -1.63
CA ILE A 315 -12.75 8.28 -2.76
C ILE A 315 -13.69 7.95 -3.94
N ASP A 316 -15.00 8.18 -3.79
CA ASP A 316 -16.00 7.67 -4.73
C ASP A 316 -16.17 8.51 -6.02
N HIS A 317 -15.46 9.64 -6.18
CA HIS A 317 -15.65 10.57 -7.30
C HIS A 317 -14.39 11.31 -7.76
N PHE A 318 -13.23 10.63 -7.90
CA PHE A 318 -12.05 11.29 -8.48
C PHE A 318 -12.16 11.42 -9.99
N MET A 319 -12.68 12.56 -10.44
CA MET A 319 -12.82 12.90 -11.85
C MET A 319 -11.53 13.56 -12.36
N MET A 320 -10.95 12.99 -13.40
CA MET A 320 -9.81 13.56 -14.11
C MET A 320 -10.21 14.05 -15.49
N MET A 321 -9.53 15.11 -15.92
CA MET A 321 -9.62 15.61 -17.28
C MET A 321 -8.51 14.98 -18.12
N VAL A 322 -8.86 14.22 -19.15
CA VAL A 322 -7.88 13.60 -20.05
C VAL A 322 -7.67 14.50 -21.27
N THR A 323 -6.44 14.96 -21.51
CA THR A 323 -6.09 15.82 -22.65
C THR A 323 -5.21 15.09 -23.67
N LYS A 324 -5.21 15.53 -24.93
CA LYS A 324 -4.40 14.92 -26.01
C LYS A 324 -2.89 14.93 -25.74
N GLY A 325 -2.37 15.91 -24.98
CA GLY A 325 -0.94 16.03 -24.69
C GLY A 325 -0.43 15.12 -23.56
N ALA A 326 -1.31 14.51 -22.77
CA ALA A 326 -0.93 13.61 -21.68
C ALA A 326 -0.48 12.21 -22.16
N LEU A 327 -0.74 11.87 -23.43
CA LEU A 327 -0.50 10.55 -24.02
C LEU A 327 0.37 10.61 -25.29
N GLY A 328 1.05 11.73 -25.56
CA GLY A 328 1.67 11.99 -26.86
C GLY A 328 3.19 11.92 -26.86
N GLY A 329 3.72 11.25 -27.89
CA GLY A 329 5.12 11.26 -28.33
C GLY A 329 5.63 9.87 -28.62
#